data_AF-A0A8T6CF77-F1
#
_entry.id   AF-A0A8T6CF77-F1
#
_cell.length_a   1.000
_cell.length_b   1.000
_cell.length_c   1.000
_cell.angle_alpha   90.00
_cell.angle_beta   90.00
_cell.angle_gamma   90.00
#
_symmetry.space_group_name_H-M   'P 1'
#
loop_
_entity.id
_entity.type
_entity.pdbx_description
1 polymer ?
#
loop_
_entity_poly.entity_id
_entity_poly.type
_entity_poly.pdbx_seq_one_letter_code
_entity_poly.pdbx_strand_id
1 'polypeptide(L)'
;MMAFEVYVRACFADQSAFTAEFGEQPDAATRELWDFSREMTARLTWKPYMWDWRLPYLLPEVRTPTLLVWGDEDGVVPRSVGRQYRDALPEARLEVVEGAGHMVEVERPSELAALVRAFVA
;
A
#
# COMPACT_ATOMS: atom_id res chain seq x y z
N MET A 1 12.76 -17.86 4.72
CA MET A 1 12.14 -16.54 4.96
C MET A 1 12.84 -15.56 4.04
N MET A 2 12.12 -14.81 3.20
CA MET A 2 12.76 -13.79 2.35
C MET A 2 13.49 -12.77 3.24
N ALA A 3 14.64 -12.28 2.80
CA ALA A 3 15.31 -11.17 3.48
C ALA A 3 14.38 -9.94 3.45
N PHE A 4 14.32 -9.16 4.54
CA PHE A 4 13.36 -8.05 4.63
C PHE A 4 13.54 -7.01 3.52
N GLU A 5 14.78 -6.80 3.08
CA GLU A 5 15.06 -5.95 1.91
C GLU A 5 14.33 -6.41 0.64
N VAL A 6 14.22 -7.73 0.41
CA VAL A 6 13.46 -8.27 -0.73
C VAL A 6 11.98 -7.89 -0.62
N TYR A 7 11.43 -7.88 0.59
CA TYR A 7 10.07 -7.42 0.82
C TYR A 7 9.91 -5.92 0.55
N VAL A 8 10.82 -5.08 1.05
CA VAL A 8 10.75 -3.63 0.80
C VAL A 8 10.90 -3.33 -0.69
N ARG A 9 11.79 -4.02 -1.40
CA ARG A 9 11.94 -3.89 -2.86
C ARG A 9 10.69 -4.29 -3.64
N ALA A 10 9.93 -5.27 -3.14
CA ALA A 10 8.65 -5.69 -3.74
C ALA A 10 7.54 -4.63 -3.58
N CYS A 11 7.72 -3.63 -2.71
CA CYS A 11 6.82 -2.50 -2.61
C CYS A 11 6.95 -1.50 -3.79
N PHE A 12 7.99 -1.63 -4.63
CA PHE A 12 8.26 -0.72 -5.73
C PHE A 12 8.14 -1.43 -7.08
N ALA A 13 7.50 -0.78 -8.03
CA ALA A 13 7.52 -1.19 -9.43
C ALA A 13 8.89 -0.85 -10.06
N ASP A 14 9.34 0.39 -9.86
CA ASP A 14 10.63 0.89 -10.34
C ASP A 14 11.70 0.79 -9.24
N GLN A 15 12.69 -0.07 -9.46
CA GLN A 15 13.82 -0.22 -8.53
C GLN A 15 14.73 1.02 -8.49
N SER A 16 14.69 1.89 -9.51
CA SER A 16 15.40 3.18 -9.46
C SER A 16 14.78 4.12 -8.43
N ALA A 17 13.47 4.08 -8.23
CA ALA A 17 12.77 4.84 -7.19
C ALA A 17 13.13 4.32 -5.80
N PHE A 18 13.22 2.99 -5.62
CA PHE A 18 13.75 2.40 -4.38
C PHE A 18 15.16 2.91 -4.08
N THR A 19 16.05 2.89 -5.08
CA THR A 19 17.44 3.34 -4.91
C THR A 19 17.54 4.84 -4.65
N ALA A 20 16.67 5.66 -5.24
CA ALA A 20 16.61 7.09 -4.95
C ALA A 20 16.18 7.36 -3.50
N GLU A 21 15.23 6.57 -2.97
CA GLU A 21 14.70 6.74 -1.62
C GLU A 21 15.63 6.18 -0.53
N PHE A 22 16.21 4.99 -0.75
CA PHE A 22 16.95 4.25 0.28
C PHE A 22 18.44 4.02 -0.03
N GLY A 23 18.91 4.42 -1.22
CA GLY A 23 20.24 4.11 -1.72
C GLY A 23 20.37 2.69 -2.28
N GLU A 24 21.51 2.40 -2.94
CA GLU A 24 21.79 1.05 -3.45
C GLU A 24 21.96 0.03 -2.31
N GLN A 25 22.58 0.48 -1.21
CA GLN A 25 22.77 -0.28 0.01
C GLN A 25 22.31 0.55 1.21
N PRO A 26 21.11 0.27 1.75
CA PRO A 26 20.62 0.93 2.94
C PRO A 26 21.61 0.76 4.11
N ASP A 27 21.80 1.83 4.88
CA ASP A 27 22.70 1.79 6.03
C ASP A 27 22.16 0.90 7.17
N ALA A 28 22.93 0.74 8.24
CA ALA A 28 22.51 -0.09 9.37
C ALA A 28 21.29 0.48 10.10
N ALA A 29 21.17 1.80 10.20
CA ALA A 29 20.08 2.47 10.90
C ALA A 29 18.75 2.33 10.14
N THR A 30 18.77 2.47 8.81
CA THR A 30 17.60 2.22 7.96
C THR A 30 17.11 0.78 8.11
N ARG A 31 18.02 -0.19 8.08
CA ARG A 31 17.67 -1.61 8.25
C ARG A 31 17.13 -1.93 9.63
N GLU A 32 17.66 -1.32 10.68
CA GLU A 32 17.13 -1.46 12.04
C GLU A 32 15.73 -0.86 12.17
N LEU A 33 15.52 0.33 11.59
CA LEU A 33 14.20 0.96 11.55
C LEU A 33 13.17 0.08 10.83
N TRP A 34 13.56 -0.48 9.69
CA TRP A 34 12.78 -1.43 8.92
C TRP A 34 12.37 -2.68 9.70
N ASP A 35 13.31 -3.29 10.42
CA ASP A 35 13.03 -4.44 11.27
C ASP A 35 12.09 -4.06 12.43
N PHE A 36 12.27 -2.88 13.03
CA PHE A 36 11.39 -2.34 14.06
C PHE A 36 9.98 -2.10 13.53
N SER A 37 9.84 -1.45 12.37
CA SER A 37 8.54 -1.23 11.71
C SER A 37 7.84 -2.55 11.41
N ARG A 38 8.58 -3.56 10.92
CA ARG A 38 8.02 -4.91 10.71
C ARG A 38 7.53 -5.53 12.00
N GLU A 39 8.30 -5.44 13.09
CA GLU A 39 7.87 -5.96 14.40
C GLU A 39 6.57 -5.28 14.85
N MET A 40 6.48 -3.97 14.70
CA MET A 40 5.26 -3.22 15.04
C MET A 40 4.07 -3.64 14.18
N THR A 41 4.25 -3.79 12.86
CA THR A 41 3.20 -4.31 11.98
C THR A 41 2.77 -5.71 12.38
N ALA A 42 3.71 -6.60 12.73
CA ALA A 42 3.39 -7.95 13.20
C ALA A 42 2.55 -7.88 14.50
N ARG A 43 2.94 -7.06 15.49
CA ARG A 43 2.15 -6.93 16.72
C ARG A 43 0.70 -6.51 16.49
N LEU A 44 0.44 -5.69 15.46
CA LEU A 44 -0.91 -5.25 15.09
C LEU A 44 -1.67 -6.26 14.23
N THR A 45 -0.98 -7.09 13.44
CA THR A 45 -1.59 -7.83 12.34
C THR A 45 -1.32 -9.34 12.35
N TRP A 46 -0.60 -9.89 13.34
CA TRP A 46 -0.10 -11.26 13.32
C TRP A 46 -1.17 -12.34 13.56
N LYS A 47 -2.22 -12.07 14.34
CA LYS A 47 -3.33 -13.03 14.53
C LYS A 47 -4.72 -12.35 14.68
N PRO A 48 -5.66 -12.59 13.74
CA PRO A 48 -5.45 -13.28 12.46
C PRO A 48 -4.62 -12.40 11.51
N TYR A 49 -3.81 -13.06 10.68
CA TYR A 49 -2.90 -12.46 9.70
C TYR A 49 -3.60 -11.44 8.80
N MET A 50 -3.37 -10.13 9.00
CA MET A 50 -3.93 -9.02 8.20
C MET A 50 -5.38 -9.23 7.73
N TRP A 51 -6.18 -9.91 8.54
CA TRP A 51 -7.50 -10.41 8.20
C TRP A 51 -8.36 -10.19 9.42
N ASP A 52 -9.29 -9.25 9.32
CA ASP A 52 -10.42 -9.17 10.24
C ASP A 52 -11.64 -9.80 9.55
N TRP A 53 -12.13 -10.91 10.09
CA TRP A 53 -13.27 -11.62 9.54
C TRP A 53 -14.56 -10.79 9.58
N ARG A 54 -14.59 -9.74 10.39
CA ARG A 54 -15.71 -8.79 10.48
C ARG A 54 -15.65 -7.73 9.39
N LEU A 55 -14.48 -7.46 8.80
CA LEU A 55 -14.29 -6.36 7.86
C LEU A 55 -15.30 -6.37 6.70
N PRO A 56 -15.61 -7.51 6.04
CA PRO A 56 -16.63 -7.54 5.00
C PRO A 56 -18.03 -7.08 5.44
N TYR A 57 -18.35 -7.22 6.74
CA TYR A 57 -19.62 -6.77 7.32
C TYR A 57 -19.57 -5.31 7.79
N LEU A 58 -18.38 -4.78 8.08
CA LEU A 58 -18.18 -3.41 8.55
C LEU A 58 -18.02 -2.41 7.39
N LEU A 59 -17.41 -2.81 6.27
CA LEU A 59 -17.22 -1.93 5.11
C LEU A 59 -18.55 -1.35 4.56
N PRO A 60 -19.67 -2.10 4.50
CA PRO A 60 -20.97 -1.54 4.11
C PRO A 60 -21.51 -0.44 5.04
N GLU A 61 -21.00 -0.34 6.28
CA GLU A 61 -21.41 0.70 7.23
C GLU A 61 -20.71 2.04 6.99
N VAL A 62 -19.62 2.06 6.21
CA VAL A 62 -18.90 3.30 5.88
C VAL A 62 -19.72 4.13 4.89
N ARG A 63 -20.25 5.27 5.36
CA ARG A 63 -21.07 6.19 4.56
C ARG A 63 -20.29 7.36 3.96
N THR A 64 -19.05 7.56 4.35
CA THR A 64 -18.22 8.62 3.80
C THR A 64 -17.80 8.23 2.38
N PRO A 65 -17.90 9.14 1.39
CA PRO A 65 -17.27 8.93 0.09
C PRO A 65 -15.82 8.48 0.29
N THR A 66 -15.39 7.49 -0.48
CA THR A 66 -14.06 6.87 -0.31
C THR A 66 -13.34 6.78 -1.65
N LEU A 67 -12.11 7.28 -1.69
CA LEU A 67 -11.19 7.07 -2.81
C LEU A 67 -10.20 5.97 -2.42
N LEU A 68 -10.19 4.89 -3.19
CA LEU A 68 -9.17 3.86 -3.16
C LEU A 68 -8.18 4.14 -4.30
N VAL A 69 -6.89 4.21 -4.00
CA VAL A 69 -5.82 4.34 -5.01
C VAL A 69 -4.93 3.11 -4.92
N TRP A 70 -4.60 2.50 -6.06
CA TRP A 70 -3.81 1.28 -6.13
C TRP A 70 -2.77 1.33 -7.24
N GLY A 71 -1.56 0.86 -7.01
CA GLY A 71 -0.61 0.57 -8.09
C GLY A 71 -1.01 -0.69 -8.85
N ASP A 72 -0.83 -0.72 -10.17
CA ASP A 72 -1.08 -1.91 -10.98
C ASP A 72 0.01 -2.98 -10.86
N GLU A 73 1.20 -2.58 -10.43
CA GLU A 73 2.39 -3.41 -10.21
C GLU A 73 2.67 -3.65 -8.70
N ASP A 74 1.66 -3.50 -7.84
CA ASP A 74 1.76 -3.77 -6.40
C ASP A 74 2.16 -5.24 -6.13
N GLY A 75 3.41 -5.43 -5.68
CA GLY A 75 3.99 -6.72 -5.33
C GLY A 75 3.66 -7.21 -3.92
N VAL A 76 2.94 -6.43 -3.12
CA VAL A 76 2.60 -6.72 -1.72
C VAL A 76 1.13 -7.12 -1.60
N VAL A 77 0.22 -6.31 -2.15
CA VAL A 77 -1.23 -6.54 -2.07
C VAL A 77 -1.84 -6.65 -3.46
N PRO A 78 -2.39 -7.82 -3.84
CA PRO A 78 -2.96 -8.01 -5.16
C PRO A 78 -4.08 -7.02 -5.47
N ARG A 79 -4.09 -6.47 -6.69
CA ARG A 79 -5.14 -5.55 -7.20
C ARG A 79 -6.58 -6.06 -7.03
N SER A 80 -6.78 -7.38 -6.94
CA SER A 80 -8.11 -7.96 -6.65
C SER A 80 -8.67 -7.49 -5.30
N VAL A 81 -7.83 -7.20 -4.32
CA VAL A 81 -8.24 -6.67 -3.02
C VAL A 81 -8.84 -5.27 -3.16
N GLY A 82 -8.21 -4.39 -3.92
CA GLY A 82 -8.77 -3.06 -4.21
C GLY A 82 -10.16 -3.13 -4.86
N ARG A 83 -10.38 -4.10 -5.77
CA ARG A 83 -11.72 -4.35 -6.35
C ARG A 83 -12.71 -4.84 -5.30
N GLN A 84 -12.31 -5.74 -4.41
CA GLN A 84 -13.17 -6.22 -3.32
C GLN A 84 -13.56 -5.07 -2.37
N TYR A 85 -12.63 -4.16 -2.06
CA TYR A 85 -12.93 -2.98 -1.24
C TYR A 85 -13.90 -2.03 -1.93
N ARG A 86 -13.70 -1.75 -3.23
CA ARG A 86 -14.64 -0.95 -4.02
C ARG A 86 -16.04 -1.56 -4.01
N ASP A 87 -16.14 -2.88 -4.17
CA ASP A 87 -17.44 -3.57 -4.25
C ASP A 87 -18.14 -3.66 -2.88
N ALA A 88 -17.38 -3.62 -1.78
CA ALA A 88 -17.92 -3.69 -0.41
C ALA A 88 -18.26 -2.31 0.18
N LEU A 89 -17.61 -1.24 -0.27
CA LEU A 89 -17.85 0.13 0.18
C LEU A 89 -18.96 0.79 -0.65
N PRO A 90 -20.03 1.34 -0.04
CA PRO A 90 -21.19 1.87 -0.77
C PRO A 90 -20.87 3.03 -1.72
N GLU A 91 -19.93 3.90 -1.32
CA GLU A 91 -19.57 5.13 -2.03
C GLU A 91 -18.07 5.17 -2.34
N ALA A 92 -17.52 4.07 -2.85
CA ALA A 92 -16.12 3.97 -3.22
C ALA A 92 -15.87 4.08 -4.72
N ARG A 93 -14.78 4.80 -5.05
CA ARG A 93 -14.14 4.75 -6.36
C ARG A 93 -12.75 4.12 -6.23
N LEU A 94 -12.36 3.33 -7.22
CA LEU A 94 -11.04 2.72 -7.30
C LEU A 94 -10.30 3.31 -8.49
N GLU A 95 -9.21 4.00 -8.21
CA GLU A 95 -8.28 4.54 -9.20
C GLU A 95 -7.02 3.66 -9.21
N VAL A 96 -6.66 3.16 -10.38
CA VAL A 96 -5.46 2.36 -10.56
C VAL A 96 -4.43 3.22 -11.26
N VAL A 97 -3.25 3.33 -10.67
CA VAL A 97 -2.12 4.11 -11.16
C VAL A 97 -1.19 3.17 -11.91
N GLU A 98 -1.00 3.41 -13.20
CA GLU A 98 -0.19 2.56 -14.09
C GLU A 98 1.32 2.74 -13.82
N GLY A 99 2.06 1.63 -13.83
CA GLY A 99 3.50 1.61 -13.58
C GLY A 99 3.86 2.11 -12.18
N ALA A 100 3.03 1.78 -11.19
CA ALA A 100 3.27 2.06 -9.77
C ALA A 100 3.11 0.78 -8.96
N GLY A 101 4.00 0.60 -7.97
CA GLY A 101 3.96 -0.50 -7.02
C GLY A 101 3.06 -0.21 -5.82
N HIS A 102 3.43 -0.77 -4.68
CA HIS A 102 2.71 -0.54 -3.42
C HIS A 102 2.85 0.90 -2.92
N MET A 103 4.00 1.53 -3.15
CA MET A 103 4.33 2.89 -2.68
C MET A 103 3.98 3.96 -3.74
N VAL A 104 2.70 4.05 -4.11
CA VAL A 104 2.21 5.01 -5.13
C VAL A 104 2.61 6.45 -4.80
N GLU A 105 2.65 6.81 -3.52
CA GLU A 105 3.05 8.12 -3.03
C GLU A 105 4.52 8.45 -3.29
N VAL A 106 5.38 7.44 -3.41
CA VAL A 106 6.80 7.61 -3.74
C VAL A 106 7.01 7.57 -5.25
N GLU A 107 6.37 6.62 -5.94
CA GLU A 107 6.63 6.40 -7.38
C GLU A 107 5.87 7.36 -8.29
N ARG A 108 4.63 7.75 -7.92
CA ARG A 108 3.75 8.62 -8.71
C ARG A 108 3.13 9.75 -7.88
N PRO A 109 3.94 10.56 -7.16
CA PRO A 109 3.43 11.57 -6.22
C PRO A 109 2.51 12.60 -6.88
N SER A 110 2.82 13.05 -8.09
CA SER A 110 2.01 14.04 -8.81
C SER A 110 0.64 13.52 -9.22
N GLU A 111 0.57 12.26 -9.67
CA GLU A 111 -0.67 11.61 -10.07
C GLU A 111 -1.55 11.33 -8.84
N LEU A 112 -0.98 10.77 -7.77
CA LEU A 112 -1.69 10.58 -6.51
C LEU A 112 -2.25 11.91 -5.99
N ALA A 113 -1.44 12.97 -5.97
CA ALA A 113 -1.88 14.28 -5.51
C ALA A 113 -3.00 14.87 -6.39
N ALA A 114 -3.00 14.61 -7.70
CA ALA A 114 -4.08 15.02 -8.60
C ALA A 114 -5.38 14.27 -8.29
N LEU A 115 -5.31 12.95 -8.07
CA LEU A 115 -6.47 12.12 -7.68
C LEU A 115 -7.08 12.57 -6.35
N VAL A 116 -6.23 12.86 -5.35
CA VAL A 116 -6.66 13.36 -4.05
C VAL A 116 -7.29 14.75 -4.17
N ARG A 117 -6.66 15.69 -4.91
CA ARG A 117 -7.24 17.02 -5.13
C ARG A 117 -8.60 16.95 -5.83
N ALA A 118 -8.73 16.10 -6.86
CA ALA A 118 -10.00 15.89 -7.55
C ALA A 118 -11.05 15.16 -6.70
N PHE A 119 -10.65 14.54 -5.58
CA PHE A 119 -11.58 13.90 -4.65
C PHE A 119 -12.18 14.87 -3.64
N VAL A 120 -11.35 15.78 -3.14
CA VAL A 120 -11.70 16.68 -2.04
C VAL A 120 -12.22 18.04 -2.51
N ALA A 121 -12.17 18.30 -3.82
CA ALA A 121 -12.73 19.49 -4.45
C ALA A 121 -14.26 19.44 -4.51
#